data_AF-A0A536DFB6-F1
#
_entry.id   AF-A0A536DFB6-F1
#
_cell.length_a   1.000
_cell.length_b   1.000
_cell.length_c   1.000
_cell.angle_alpha   90.00
_cell.angle_beta   90.00
_cell.angle_gamma   90.00
#
_symmetry.space_group_name_H-M   'P 1'
#
loop_
_entity.id
_entity.type
_entity.pdbx_description
1 polymer ?
#
loop_
_entity_poly.entity_id
_entity_poly.type
_entity_poly.pdbx_seq_one_letter_code
_entity_poly.pdbx_strand_id
1 'polypeptide(L)'
;MPLRRPDASATWRTDKFTARAKKAMHLAQQEAQRLHQSPLGTQHLLLGLVREGEGVATRVLARYGVELEAVRLAAASTDTSDPGPPLAAAVERAVDRARHEAQELGHKFVGTEHLLLAVLHEDHGMALSLLQSLGVDPEAIAADVLVATSISVTSSATRSQRQGELAPGPKDNVVSCRVDDRAVEAIDALVAAGIRSTRSDAAAWLIRSGIEANREFFEQVYATVGEIRRLREQAQALARQSPSD
;
A
#
# COMPACT_ATOMS: atom_id res chain seq x y z
N MET A 1 45.20 -1.11 2.06
CA MET A 1 44.12 -2.08 2.33
C MET A 1 42.98 -1.81 1.37
N PRO A 2 42.52 -2.75 0.54
CA PRO A 2 41.33 -2.51 -0.26
C PRO A 2 40.10 -2.57 0.66
N LEU A 3 39.25 -1.55 0.57
CA LEU A 3 37.96 -1.48 1.25
C LEU A 3 37.12 -2.69 0.83
N ARG A 4 36.65 -3.45 1.83
CA ARG A 4 35.76 -4.59 1.65
C ARG A 4 34.53 -4.12 0.89
N ARG A 5 34.39 -4.50 -0.38
CA ARG A 5 33.14 -4.31 -1.13
C ARG A 5 32.04 -5.07 -0.36
N PRO A 6 30.95 -4.40 0.08
CA PRO A 6 29.82 -5.15 0.59
C PRO A 6 29.30 -6.04 -0.54
N ASP A 7 29.33 -7.33 -0.27
CA ASP A 7 28.77 -8.41 -1.07
C ASP A 7 27.36 -8.05 -1.56
N ALA A 8 27.12 -8.23 -2.86
CA ALA A 8 25.86 -8.00 -3.57
C ALA A 8 24.73 -8.99 -3.22
N SER A 9 24.85 -9.73 -2.12
CA SER A 9 23.79 -10.50 -1.48
C SER A 9 23.63 -10.02 -0.04
N ALA A 10 23.09 -8.81 0.12
CA ALA A 10 22.48 -8.41 1.39
C ALA A 10 21.40 -9.46 1.71
N THR A 11 21.80 -10.49 2.45
CA THR A 11 20.93 -11.57 2.87
C THR A 11 20.07 -10.98 3.97
N TRP A 12 19.00 -10.30 3.56
CA TRP A 12 18.12 -9.65 4.49
C TRP A 12 17.57 -10.71 5.43
N ARG A 13 17.63 -10.45 6.73
CA ARG A 13 16.93 -11.28 7.70
C ARG A 13 15.43 -11.08 7.53
N THR A 14 14.83 -11.89 6.66
CA THR A 14 13.41 -11.82 6.31
C THR A 14 12.56 -12.75 7.17
N ASP A 15 13.07 -13.25 8.29
CA ASP A 15 12.38 -14.25 9.13
C ASP A 15 10.99 -13.77 9.60
N LYS A 16 10.83 -12.46 9.80
CA LYS A 16 9.56 -11.81 10.17
C LYS A 16 8.77 -11.21 9.00
N PHE A 17 9.15 -11.48 7.75
CA PHE A 17 8.44 -10.97 6.58
C PHE A 17 7.38 -11.97 6.11
N THR A 18 6.25 -11.46 5.67
CA THR A 18 5.23 -12.27 5.00
C THR A 18 5.77 -12.86 3.69
N ALA A 19 5.15 -13.95 3.20
CA ALA A 19 5.53 -14.54 1.91
C ALA A 19 5.44 -13.53 0.76
N ARG A 20 4.42 -12.66 0.78
CA ARG A 20 4.25 -11.59 -0.22
C ARG A 20 5.32 -10.52 -0.13
N ALA A 21 5.68 -10.08 1.07
CA ALA A 21 6.76 -9.11 1.26
C ALA A 21 8.11 -9.68 0.78
N LYS A 22 8.41 -10.96 1.07
CA LYS A 22 9.59 -11.66 0.54
C LYS A 22 9.58 -11.73 -0.98
N LYS A 23 8.43 -12.08 -1.58
CA LYS A 23 8.24 -12.11 -3.03
C LYS A 23 8.49 -10.72 -3.64
N ALA A 24 7.93 -9.66 -3.08
CA ALA A 24 8.15 -8.28 -3.55
C ALA A 24 9.63 -7.89 -3.52
N MET A 25 10.35 -8.21 -2.44
CA MET A 25 11.80 -7.94 -2.35
C MET A 25 12.62 -8.73 -3.38
N HIS A 26 12.26 -9.99 -3.63
CA HIS A 26 12.91 -10.77 -4.68
C HIS A 26 12.63 -10.20 -6.08
N LEU A 27 11.38 -9.80 -6.35
CA LEU A 27 11.01 -9.14 -7.59
C LEU A 27 11.76 -7.82 -7.76
N ALA A 28 11.98 -7.05 -6.69
CA ALA A 28 12.79 -5.83 -6.72
C ALA A 28 14.23 -6.10 -7.19
N GLN A 29 14.86 -7.17 -6.71
CA GLN A 29 16.19 -7.58 -7.19
C GLN A 29 16.17 -7.93 -8.69
N GLN A 30 15.15 -8.66 -9.13
CA GLN A 30 15.00 -9.00 -10.55
C GLN A 30 14.83 -7.74 -11.41
N GLU A 31 14.10 -6.72 -10.93
CA GLU A 31 13.94 -5.46 -11.66
C GLU A 31 15.23 -4.66 -11.71
N ALA A 32 16.01 -4.60 -10.63
CA ALA A 32 17.33 -3.99 -10.62
C ALA A 32 18.28 -4.65 -11.62
N GLN A 33 18.27 -5.98 -11.67
CA GLN A 33 19.06 -6.74 -12.64
C GLN A 33 18.58 -6.50 -14.07
N ARG A 34 17.25 -6.48 -14.30
CA ARG A 34 16.63 -6.24 -15.61
C ARG A 34 16.96 -4.87 -16.17
N LEU A 35 17.01 -3.85 -15.30
CA LEU A 35 17.37 -2.48 -15.67
C LEU A 35 18.88 -2.26 -15.72
N HIS A 36 19.70 -3.28 -15.40
CA HIS A 36 21.15 -3.16 -15.22
C HIS A 36 21.55 -2.07 -14.22
N GLN A 37 20.67 -1.76 -13.26
CA GLN A 37 20.85 -0.74 -12.25
C GLN A 37 21.20 -1.43 -10.92
N SER A 38 22.50 -1.55 -10.64
CA SER A 38 23.03 -2.05 -9.36
C SER A 38 23.89 -0.96 -8.72
N PRO A 39 23.72 -0.65 -7.42
CA PRO A 39 23.02 -1.44 -6.40
C PRO A 39 21.47 -1.29 -6.38
N LEU A 40 20.79 -2.21 -5.68
CA LEU A 40 19.34 -2.16 -5.44
C LEU A 40 18.97 -0.83 -4.76
N GLY A 41 17.87 -0.22 -5.20
CA GLY A 41 17.40 1.09 -4.75
C GLY A 41 15.90 1.08 -4.41
N THR A 42 15.40 2.17 -3.84
CA THR A 42 13.99 2.26 -3.41
C THR A 42 13.02 2.19 -4.60
N GLN A 43 13.40 2.69 -5.78
CA GLN A 43 12.61 2.56 -7.01
C GLN A 43 12.43 1.09 -7.44
N HIS A 44 13.44 0.25 -7.18
CA HIS A 44 13.34 -1.17 -7.44
C HIS A 44 12.43 -1.87 -6.43
N LEU A 45 12.47 -1.46 -5.15
CA LEU A 45 11.51 -1.93 -4.16
C LEU A 45 10.08 -1.56 -4.56
N LEU A 46 9.85 -0.33 -5.03
CA LEU A 46 8.56 0.10 -5.56
C LEU A 46 8.12 -0.78 -6.74
N LEU A 47 8.98 -1.02 -7.72
CA LEU A 47 8.71 -1.93 -8.84
C LEU A 47 8.38 -3.35 -8.36
N GLY A 48 9.11 -3.87 -7.37
CA GLY A 48 8.85 -5.17 -6.77
C GLY A 48 7.48 -5.25 -6.08
N LEU A 49 7.07 -4.18 -5.40
CA LEU A 49 5.75 -4.06 -4.76
C LEU A 49 4.62 -3.96 -5.79
N VAL A 50 4.82 -3.23 -6.89
CA VAL A 50 3.83 -3.19 -7.99
C VAL A 50 3.72 -4.55 -8.67
N ARG A 51 4.85 -5.22 -8.91
CA ARG A 51 4.91 -6.53 -9.60
C ARG A 51 4.42 -7.71 -8.75
N GLU A 52 4.35 -7.57 -7.42
CA GLU A 52 3.92 -8.63 -6.51
C GLU A 52 2.49 -9.11 -6.83
N GLY A 53 1.58 -8.18 -7.14
CA GLY A 53 0.29 -8.42 -7.77
C GLY A 53 -0.92 -8.43 -6.84
N GLU A 54 -0.78 -8.82 -5.59
CA GLU A 54 -1.92 -9.11 -4.69
C GLU A 54 -1.88 -8.38 -3.35
N GLY A 55 -0.72 -7.85 -2.97
CA GLY A 55 -0.47 -7.21 -1.69
C GLY A 55 -1.26 -5.92 -1.52
N VAL A 56 -1.37 -5.49 -0.25
CA VAL A 56 -1.99 -4.21 0.10
C VAL A 56 -1.30 -3.07 -0.64
N ALA A 57 0.02 -3.08 -0.72
CA ALA A 57 0.80 -2.10 -1.48
C ALA A 57 0.38 -2.04 -2.95
N THR A 58 0.32 -3.19 -3.63
CA THR A 58 -0.08 -3.26 -5.04
C THR A 58 -1.48 -2.69 -5.23
N ARG A 59 -2.42 -3.07 -4.36
CA ARG A 59 -3.82 -2.59 -4.43
C ARG A 59 -3.91 -1.08 -4.28
N VAL A 60 -3.19 -0.49 -3.33
CA VAL A 60 -3.19 0.96 -3.12
C VAL A 60 -2.53 1.66 -4.30
N LEU A 61 -1.32 1.26 -4.70
CA LEU A 61 -0.61 1.85 -5.85
C LEU A 61 -1.48 1.82 -7.13
N ALA A 62 -2.18 0.72 -7.37
CA ALA A 62 -3.06 0.58 -8.53
C ALA A 62 -4.35 1.43 -8.47
N ARG A 63 -4.69 2.05 -7.33
CA ARG A 63 -5.77 3.07 -7.23
C ARG A 63 -5.29 4.43 -7.69
N TYR A 64 -4.01 4.72 -7.53
CA TYR A 64 -3.37 5.96 -7.98
C TYR A 64 -2.85 5.87 -9.43
N GLY A 65 -3.23 4.84 -10.18
CA GLY A 65 -2.77 4.64 -11.56
C GLY A 65 -1.29 4.27 -11.69
N VAL A 66 -0.65 3.84 -10.59
CA VAL A 66 0.76 3.41 -10.60
C VAL A 66 0.83 1.99 -11.18
N GLU A 67 1.06 1.91 -12.50
CA GLU A 67 1.19 0.65 -13.23
C GLU A 67 2.65 0.25 -13.43
N LEU A 68 2.90 -1.06 -13.55
CA LEU A 68 4.25 -1.60 -13.65
C LEU A 68 5.05 -0.99 -14.80
N GLU A 69 4.47 -0.92 -16.00
CA GLU A 69 5.18 -0.40 -17.18
C GLU A 69 5.47 1.10 -17.08
N ALA A 70 4.56 1.89 -16.51
CA ALA A 70 4.78 3.32 -16.27
C ALA A 70 5.95 3.54 -15.31
N VAL A 71 6.00 2.78 -14.21
CA VAL A 71 7.09 2.85 -13.23
C VAL A 71 8.41 2.37 -13.85
N ARG A 72 8.39 1.32 -14.67
CA ARG A 72 9.58 0.81 -15.36
C ARG A 72 10.17 1.83 -16.31
N LEU A 73 9.31 2.50 -17.08
CA LEU A 73 9.74 3.54 -18.02
C LEU A 73 10.39 4.71 -17.27
N ALA A 74 9.74 5.21 -16.21
CA ALA A 74 10.27 6.28 -15.39
C ALA A 74 11.60 5.91 -14.69
N ALA A 75 11.70 4.66 -14.18
CA ALA A 75 12.92 4.16 -13.54
C ALA A 75 14.08 4.02 -14.53
N ALA A 76 13.81 3.63 -15.78
CA ALA A 76 14.83 3.50 -16.82
C ALA A 76 15.38 4.86 -17.28
N SER A 77 14.54 5.90 -17.27
CA SER A 77 14.95 7.27 -17.63
C SER A 77 15.63 8.04 -16.50
N THR A 78 15.74 7.46 -15.31
CA THR A 78 16.38 8.13 -14.17
C THR A 78 17.89 7.96 -14.29
N ASP A 79 18.57 8.99 -14.78
CA ASP A 79 20.03 9.07 -14.71
C ASP A 79 20.44 9.17 -13.24
N THR A 80 21.30 8.25 -12.79
CA THR A 80 21.84 8.20 -11.42
C THR A 80 22.87 9.31 -11.15
N SER A 81 22.76 10.45 -11.84
CA SER A 81 23.72 11.54 -11.85
C SER A 81 23.73 12.36 -10.56
N ASP A 82 22.69 12.25 -9.74
CA ASP A 82 22.66 12.79 -8.38
C ASP A 82 22.93 11.67 -7.36
N PRO A 83 24.12 11.62 -6.73
CA PRO A 83 24.42 10.63 -5.73
C PRO A 83 23.75 11.05 -4.43
N GLY A 84 22.45 10.76 -4.33
CA GLY A 84 21.79 10.65 -3.04
C GLY A 84 22.55 9.67 -2.11
N PRO A 85 22.06 9.44 -0.87
CA PRO A 85 22.66 8.42 -0.02
C PRO A 85 22.77 7.10 -0.78
N PRO A 86 23.82 6.28 -0.53
CA PRO A 86 24.04 5.04 -1.27
C PRO A 86 22.73 4.26 -1.37
N LEU A 87 22.28 3.93 -2.60
CA LEU A 87 20.96 3.32 -2.84
C LEU A 87 20.73 2.09 -1.96
N ALA A 88 21.78 1.30 -1.74
CA ALA A 88 21.75 0.15 -0.84
C ALA A 88 21.47 0.53 0.63
N ALA A 89 22.07 1.63 1.11
CA ALA A 89 21.82 2.14 2.46
C ALA A 89 20.39 2.66 2.61
N ALA A 90 19.81 3.27 1.57
CA ALA A 90 18.39 3.66 1.56
C ALA A 90 17.45 2.46 1.63
N VAL A 91 17.78 1.38 0.91
CA VAL A 91 17.03 0.12 1.00
C VAL A 91 17.10 -0.50 2.39
N GLU A 92 18.28 -0.54 3.00
CA GLU A 92 18.45 -1.09 4.36
C GLU A 92 17.64 -0.30 5.38
N ARG A 93 17.69 1.04 5.33
CA ARG A 93 16.87 1.90 6.19
C ARG A 93 15.37 1.71 5.96
N ALA A 94 14.93 1.60 4.71
CA ALA A 94 13.52 1.30 4.40
C ALA A 94 13.10 -0.07 4.98
N VAL A 95 13.95 -1.10 4.88
CA VAL A 95 13.66 -2.42 5.44
C VAL A 95 13.59 -2.40 6.97
N ASP A 96 14.50 -1.66 7.63
CA ASP A 96 14.48 -1.49 9.08
C ASP A 96 13.26 -0.68 9.55
N ARG A 97 12.92 0.38 8.81
CA ARG A 97 11.71 1.17 9.06
C ARG A 97 10.45 0.33 8.90
N ALA A 98 10.35 -0.51 7.88
CA ALA A 98 9.20 -1.40 7.69
C ALA A 98 9.02 -2.39 8.86
N ARG A 99 10.12 -2.81 9.51
CA ARG A 99 10.06 -3.61 10.74
C ARG A 99 9.55 -2.79 11.92
N HIS A 100 10.05 -1.57 12.08
CA HIS A 100 9.61 -0.65 13.13
C HIS A 100 8.12 -0.36 13.00
N GLU A 101 7.66 -0.06 11.80
CA GLU A 101 6.26 0.28 11.52
C GLU A 101 5.32 -0.91 11.77
N ALA A 102 5.71 -2.12 11.35
CA ALA A 102 4.97 -3.32 11.71
C ALA A 102 4.88 -3.48 13.24
N GLN A 103 5.96 -3.20 13.97
CA GLN A 103 5.98 -3.28 15.42
C GLN A 103 5.10 -2.21 16.10
N GLU A 104 5.16 -0.96 15.62
CA GLU A 104 4.34 0.16 16.12
C GLU A 104 2.85 -0.09 15.89
N LEU A 105 2.49 -0.69 14.76
CA LEU A 105 1.11 -1.08 14.46
C LEU A 105 0.69 -2.39 15.16
N GLY A 106 1.56 -3.01 15.95
CA GLY A 106 1.28 -4.27 16.66
C GLY A 106 1.21 -5.50 15.75
N HIS A 107 1.73 -5.41 14.54
CA HIS A 107 1.74 -6.48 13.55
C HIS A 107 2.92 -7.44 13.78
N LYS A 108 2.61 -8.74 13.88
CA LYS A 108 3.62 -9.80 14.11
C LYS A 108 4.59 -9.99 12.94
N PHE A 109 4.17 -9.61 11.73
CA PHE A 109 4.91 -9.81 10.49
C PHE A 109 4.93 -8.55 9.63
N VAL A 110 6.02 -8.37 8.88
CA VAL A 110 6.19 -7.29 7.91
C VAL A 110 5.49 -7.68 6.60
N GLY A 111 4.34 -7.07 6.34
CA GLY A 111 3.61 -7.11 5.07
C GLY A 111 4.14 -6.15 4.00
N THR A 112 3.46 -6.15 2.85
CA THR A 112 3.77 -5.28 1.71
C THR A 112 3.47 -3.80 2.00
N GLU A 113 2.49 -3.55 2.85
CA GLU A 113 2.04 -2.25 3.31
C GLU A 113 3.13 -1.51 4.10
N HIS A 114 3.78 -2.18 5.06
CA HIS A 114 4.88 -1.57 5.81
C HIS A 114 6.10 -1.34 4.91
N LEU A 115 6.34 -2.22 3.94
CA LEU A 115 7.39 -2.01 2.94
C LEU A 115 7.12 -0.76 2.09
N LEU A 116 5.88 -0.58 1.64
CA LEU A 116 5.50 0.60 0.86
C LEU A 116 5.59 1.86 1.71
N LEU A 117 5.01 1.87 2.91
CA LEU A 117 5.10 3.01 3.82
C LEU A 117 6.56 3.37 4.12
N ALA A 118 7.43 2.39 4.37
CA ALA A 118 8.83 2.65 4.59
C ALA A 118 9.55 3.23 3.36
N VAL A 119 9.21 2.77 2.15
CA VAL A 119 9.75 3.32 0.90
C VAL A 119 9.32 4.77 0.67
N LEU A 120 8.08 5.12 1.05
CA LEU A 120 7.55 6.48 0.92
C LEU A 120 8.16 7.45 1.96
N HIS A 121 8.62 6.94 3.10
CA HIS A 121 9.27 7.71 4.16
C HIS A 121 10.79 7.84 4.02
N GLU A 122 11.41 7.21 3.01
CA GLU A 122 12.83 7.45 2.75
C GLU A 122 13.02 8.84 2.12
N ASP A 123 13.50 9.76 2.95
CA ASP A 123 13.92 11.08 2.53
C ASP A 123 14.94 10.96 1.40
N HIS A 124 14.68 11.65 0.28
CA HIS A 124 15.49 11.60 -0.95
C HIS A 124 15.55 10.23 -1.64
N GLY A 125 14.59 9.34 -1.38
CA GLY A 125 14.47 8.07 -2.09
C GLY A 125 14.01 8.25 -3.54
N MET A 126 14.66 7.58 -4.50
CA MET A 126 14.25 7.61 -5.91
C MET A 126 12.81 7.15 -6.15
N ALA A 127 12.26 6.26 -5.33
CA ALA A 127 10.84 5.90 -5.39
C ALA A 127 9.92 7.11 -5.24
N LEU A 128 10.25 8.06 -4.37
CA LEU A 128 9.45 9.26 -4.12
C LEU A 128 9.46 10.16 -5.36
N SER A 129 10.65 10.46 -5.86
CA SER A 129 10.83 11.27 -7.07
C SER A 129 10.15 10.65 -8.29
N LEU A 130 10.14 9.32 -8.38
CA LEU A 130 9.47 8.59 -9.45
C LEU A 130 7.95 8.66 -9.33
N LEU A 131 7.37 8.54 -8.13
CA LEU A 131 5.93 8.72 -7.94
C LEU A 131 5.50 10.15 -8.25
N GLN A 132 6.30 11.13 -7.84
CA GLN A 132 6.06 12.54 -8.14
C GLN A 132 6.15 12.84 -9.65
N SER A 133 7.07 12.21 -10.38
CA SER A 133 7.17 12.37 -11.84
C SER A 133 6.00 11.73 -12.59
N LEU A 134 5.36 10.72 -12.00
CA LEU A 134 4.09 10.16 -12.46
C LEU A 134 2.86 11.01 -12.07
N GLY A 135 3.05 12.14 -11.38
CA GLY A 135 1.98 13.03 -10.94
C GLY A 135 1.18 12.51 -9.75
N VAL A 136 1.75 11.57 -8.99
CA VAL A 136 1.09 10.94 -7.84
C VAL A 136 1.66 11.51 -6.55
N ASP A 137 0.77 11.93 -5.65
CA ASP A 137 1.15 12.41 -4.32
C ASP A 137 1.50 11.23 -3.38
N PRO A 138 2.77 11.12 -2.93
CA PRO A 138 3.20 10.08 -2.02
C PRO A 138 2.52 10.12 -0.64
N GLU A 139 2.16 11.31 -0.16
CA GLU A 139 1.49 11.47 1.14
C GLU A 139 0.07 10.90 1.09
N ALA A 140 -0.64 11.15 -0.02
CA ALA A 140 -1.94 10.55 -0.27
C ALA A 140 -1.86 9.01 -0.29
N ILE A 141 -0.87 8.43 -0.98
CA ILE A 141 -0.64 6.97 -0.97
C ILE A 141 -0.44 6.48 0.47
N ALA A 142 0.44 7.11 1.24
CA ALA A 142 0.74 6.68 2.61
C ALA A 142 -0.51 6.69 3.50
N ALA A 143 -1.33 7.74 3.41
CA ALA A 143 -2.60 7.82 4.12
C ALA A 143 -3.56 6.66 3.77
N ASP A 144 -3.67 6.33 2.48
CA ASP A 144 -4.51 5.23 1.99
C ASP A 144 -3.98 3.85 2.42
N VAL A 145 -2.66 3.67 2.45
CA VAL A 145 -2.05 2.44 2.98
C VAL A 145 -2.37 2.27 4.45
N LEU A 146 -2.25 3.31 5.28
CA LEU A 146 -2.56 3.25 6.71
C LEU A 146 -4.03 2.85 6.94
N VAL A 147 -4.95 3.43 6.19
CA VAL A 147 -6.37 3.05 6.22
C VAL A 147 -6.55 1.58 5.81
N ALA A 148 -5.96 1.15 4.69
CA ALA A 148 -6.07 -0.23 4.22
C ALA A 148 -5.45 -1.26 5.19
N THR A 149 -4.42 -0.85 5.92
CA THR A 149 -3.71 -1.66 6.91
C THR A 149 -4.58 -1.90 8.14
N SER A 150 -5.28 -0.87 8.64
CA SER A 150 -6.23 -1.00 9.75
C SER A 150 -7.41 -1.94 9.45
N ILE A 151 -7.80 -2.09 8.19
CA ILE A 151 -8.92 -2.93 7.76
C ILE A 151 -8.49 -4.40 7.58
N SER A 152 -7.20 -4.67 7.33
CA SER A 152 -6.70 -5.98 6.88
C SER A 152 -6.49 -7.02 8.00
N VAL A 153 -6.64 -6.65 9.28
CA VAL A 153 -6.46 -7.55 10.45
C VAL A 153 -7.42 -8.77 10.43
N THR A 154 -8.46 -8.76 9.60
CA THR A 154 -9.49 -9.83 9.56
C THR A 154 -9.34 -10.87 8.43
N SER A 155 -8.36 -10.76 7.53
CA SER A 155 -8.33 -11.59 6.30
C SER A 155 -7.13 -12.53 6.17
N SER A 156 -7.01 -13.50 7.07
CA SER A 156 -6.13 -14.67 6.83
C SER A 156 -6.79 -15.95 7.29
N ALA A 157 -7.89 -16.30 6.64
CA ALA A 157 -8.27 -17.69 6.45
C ALA A 157 -9.09 -17.84 5.16
N THR A 158 -8.57 -18.69 4.27
CA THR A 158 -9.30 -19.40 3.19
C THR A 158 -9.54 -18.64 1.88
N ARG A 159 -8.63 -18.84 0.92
CA ARG A 159 -9.05 -19.05 -0.47
C ARG A 159 -8.17 -20.10 -1.15
N SER A 160 -8.67 -21.33 -1.11
CA SER A 160 -8.29 -22.39 -2.05
C SER A 160 -8.84 -22.04 -3.44
N GLN A 161 -8.09 -22.46 -4.44
CA GLN A 161 -8.20 -22.17 -5.86
C GLN A 161 -9.60 -22.43 -6.45
N ARG A 162 -9.99 -21.58 -7.41
CA ARG A 162 -10.60 -21.98 -8.70
C ARG A 162 -10.63 -20.78 -9.65
N GLN A 163 -9.95 -20.95 -10.79
CA GLN A 163 -9.96 -20.06 -11.95
C GLN A 163 -11.26 -20.20 -12.75
N GLY A 164 -11.69 -19.10 -13.35
CA GLY A 164 -12.71 -19.01 -14.40
C GLY A 164 -12.84 -17.55 -14.81
N GLU A 165 -12.43 -17.24 -16.04
CA GLU A 165 -12.46 -15.91 -16.68
C GLU A 165 -13.83 -15.23 -16.63
N LEU A 166 -13.84 -13.91 -16.38
CA LEU A 166 -14.68 -12.92 -17.05
C LEU A 166 -14.05 -11.51 -16.85
N ALA A 167 -14.23 -10.63 -17.84
CA ALA A 167 -13.60 -9.31 -18.08
C ALA A 167 -13.42 -8.36 -16.85
N PRO A 168 -12.47 -7.39 -16.90
CA PRO A 168 -12.16 -6.53 -15.76
C PRO A 168 -13.27 -5.50 -15.52
N GLY A 169 -14.24 -5.88 -14.71
CA GLY A 169 -15.16 -4.93 -14.07
C GLY A 169 -14.44 -4.04 -13.06
N PRO A 170 -15.07 -2.94 -12.61
CA PRO A 170 -14.50 -2.05 -11.60
C PRO A 170 -14.15 -2.87 -10.35
N LYS A 171 -12.89 -2.79 -9.91
CA LYS A 171 -12.30 -3.64 -8.86
C LYS A 171 -13.25 -3.79 -7.65
N ASP A 172 -13.82 -4.98 -7.49
CA ASP A 172 -14.75 -5.31 -6.39
C ASP A 172 -14.01 -5.27 -5.05
N ASN A 173 -14.19 -4.18 -4.28
CA ASN A 173 -13.79 -4.16 -2.88
C ASN A 173 -14.74 -5.05 -2.08
N VAL A 174 -14.26 -6.18 -1.58
CA VAL A 174 -15.06 -7.11 -0.76
C VAL A 174 -14.99 -6.69 0.71
N VAL A 175 -16.16 -6.43 1.30
CA VAL A 175 -16.33 -6.15 2.73
C VAL A 175 -16.97 -7.36 3.40
N SER A 176 -16.30 -7.95 4.38
CA SER A 176 -16.90 -8.99 5.24
C SER A 176 -17.35 -8.37 6.56
N CYS A 177 -18.64 -8.41 6.84
CA CYS A 177 -19.20 -7.98 8.11
C CYS A 177 -20.09 -9.08 8.69
N ARG A 178 -20.22 -9.12 10.02
CA ARG A 178 -21.28 -9.90 10.67
C ARG A 178 -22.55 -9.08 10.59
N VAL A 179 -23.61 -9.68 10.08
CA VAL A 179 -24.94 -9.08 9.99
C VAL A 179 -25.89 -9.85 10.89
N ASP A 180 -26.90 -9.17 11.42
CA ASP A 180 -27.97 -9.82 12.20
C ASP A 180 -28.98 -10.52 11.29
N ASP A 181 -29.87 -11.30 11.90
CA ASP A 181 -30.87 -12.10 11.17
C ASP A 181 -31.81 -11.21 10.34
N ARG A 182 -32.14 -10.00 10.82
CA ARG A 182 -33.02 -9.07 10.10
C ARG A 182 -32.39 -8.57 8.81
N ALA A 183 -31.08 -8.31 8.83
CA ALA A 183 -30.34 -7.92 7.64
C ALA A 183 -30.23 -9.07 6.63
N VAL A 184 -30.06 -10.32 7.10
CA VAL A 184 -30.09 -11.51 6.24
C VAL A 184 -31.46 -11.68 5.59
N GLU A 185 -32.54 -11.54 6.36
CA GLU A 185 -33.92 -11.59 5.85
C GLU A 185 -34.17 -10.53 4.77
N ALA A 186 -33.71 -9.29 4.98
CA ALA A 186 -33.87 -8.22 4.00
C ALA A 186 -33.11 -8.52 2.69
N ILE A 187 -31.88 -9.05 2.79
CA ILE A 187 -31.09 -9.48 1.63
C ILE A 187 -31.83 -10.59 0.87
N ASP A 188 -32.35 -11.59 1.59
CA ASP A 188 -33.06 -12.71 0.98
C ASP A 188 -34.37 -12.28 0.32
N ALA A 189 -35.10 -11.34 0.92
CA ALA A 189 -36.31 -10.78 0.33
C ALA A 189 -36.02 -10.08 -1.02
N LEU A 190 -34.93 -9.32 -1.12
CA LEU A 190 -34.53 -8.65 -2.37
C LEU A 190 -34.20 -9.64 -3.49
N VAL A 191 -33.55 -10.75 -3.15
CA VAL A 191 -33.21 -11.81 -4.11
C VAL A 191 -34.46 -12.61 -4.49
N ALA A 192 -35.29 -13.01 -3.52
CA ALA A 192 -36.50 -13.78 -3.75
C ALA A 192 -37.54 -13.00 -4.59
N ALA A 193 -37.61 -11.68 -4.43
CA ALA A 193 -38.45 -10.80 -5.23
C ALA A 193 -37.88 -10.53 -6.64
N GLY A 194 -36.68 -11.01 -6.96
CA GLY A 194 -36.01 -10.77 -8.25
C GLY A 194 -35.51 -9.35 -8.45
N ILE A 195 -35.49 -8.52 -7.41
CA ILE A 195 -34.99 -7.14 -7.45
C ILE A 195 -33.46 -7.12 -7.62
N ARG A 196 -32.78 -8.12 -7.06
CA ARG A 196 -31.33 -8.31 -7.13
C ARG A 196 -30.97 -9.73 -7.51
N SER A 197 -29.86 -9.87 -8.21
CA SER A 197 -29.44 -11.13 -8.83
C SER A 197 -28.80 -12.11 -7.84
N THR A 198 -28.12 -11.59 -6.82
CA THR A 198 -27.41 -12.36 -5.81
C THR A 198 -27.48 -11.68 -4.45
N ARG A 199 -27.21 -12.42 -3.38
CA ARG A 199 -27.10 -11.87 -2.02
C ARG A 199 -26.01 -10.79 -1.92
N SER A 200 -24.89 -10.98 -2.63
CA SER A 200 -23.78 -10.02 -2.66
C SER A 200 -24.18 -8.71 -3.34
N ASP A 201 -24.90 -8.79 -4.46
CA ASP A 201 -25.46 -7.63 -5.17
C ASP A 201 -26.49 -6.88 -4.30
N ALA A 202 -27.40 -7.63 -3.64
CA ALA A 202 -28.36 -7.07 -2.69
C ALA A 202 -27.69 -6.36 -1.51
N ALA A 203 -26.68 -6.99 -0.90
CA ALA A 203 -25.92 -6.39 0.20
C ALA A 203 -25.17 -5.13 -0.23
N ALA A 204 -24.49 -5.16 -1.38
CA ALA A 204 -23.77 -4.00 -1.93
C ALA A 204 -24.73 -2.84 -2.21
N TRP A 205 -25.92 -3.14 -2.73
CA TRP A 205 -26.95 -2.14 -2.97
C TRP A 205 -27.44 -1.50 -1.66
N LEU A 206 -27.76 -2.31 -0.64
CA LEU A 206 -28.21 -1.82 0.65
C LEU A 206 -27.17 -0.91 1.33
N ILE A 207 -25.89 -1.28 1.25
CA ILE A 207 -24.80 -0.45 1.79
C ILE A 207 -24.74 0.89 1.07
N ARG A 208 -24.79 0.90 -0.27
CA ARG A 208 -24.76 2.12 -1.06
C ARG A 208 -25.95 3.03 -0.74
N SER A 209 -27.15 2.47 -0.72
CA SER A 209 -28.37 3.20 -0.37
C SER A 209 -28.33 3.74 1.06
N GLY A 210 -27.76 2.98 2.00
CA GLY A 210 -27.55 3.44 3.38
C GLY A 210 -26.58 4.62 3.48
N ILE A 211 -25.47 4.59 2.73
CA ILE A 211 -24.51 5.71 2.68
C ILE A 211 -25.16 6.95 2.06
N GLU A 212 -25.86 6.79 0.95
CA GLU A 212 -26.57 7.88 0.27
C GLU A 212 -27.65 8.51 1.14
N ALA A 213 -28.40 7.69 1.89
CA ALA A 213 -29.42 8.17 2.83
C ALA A 213 -28.84 8.97 4.00
N ASN A 214 -27.57 8.76 4.35
CA ASN A 214 -26.87 9.44 5.44
C ASN A 214 -25.79 10.42 4.95
N ARG A 215 -25.94 10.93 3.73
CA ARG A 215 -24.93 11.77 3.06
C ARG A 215 -24.47 12.96 3.92
N GLU A 216 -25.40 13.74 4.47
CA GLU A 216 -25.09 14.93 5.26
C GLU A 216 -24.24 14.60 6.51
N PHE A 217 -24.56 13.50 7.18
CA PHE A 217 -23.77 13.02 8.32
C PHE A 217 -22.34 12.69 7.90
N PHE A 218 -22.17 11.95 6.80
CA PHE A 218 -20.84 11.61 6.30
C PHE A 218 -20.06 12.84 5.82
N GLU A 219 -20.70 13.82 5.19
CA GLU A 219 -20.08 15.10 4.83
C GLU A 219 -19.52 15.83 6.07
N GLN A 220 -20.28 15.88 7.16
CA GLN A 220 -19.81 16.44 8.44
C GLN A 220 -18.62 15.66 9.00
N VAL A 221 -18.71 14.32 9.03
CA VAL A 221 -17.61 13.47 9.49
C VAL A 221 -16.34 13.72 8.66
N TYR A 222 -16.46 13.79 7.33
CA TYR A 222 -15.33 14.04 6.45
C TYR A 222 -14.71 15.43 6.67
N ALA A 223 -15.55 16.46 6.85
CA ALA A 223 -15.08 17.81 7.18
C ALA A 223 -14.30 17.83 8.51
N THR A 224 -14.85 17.22 9.56
CA THR A 224 -14.21 17.16 10.88
C THR A 224 -12.90 16.36 10.84
N VAL A 225 -12.87 15.22 10.15
CA VAL A 225 -11.64 14.43 9.98
C VAL A 225 -10.58 15.23 9.23
N GLY A 226 -10.97 15.99 8.21
CA GLY A 226 -10.08 16.90 7.49
C GLY A 226 -9.48 17.98 8.40
N GLU A 227 -10.30 18.57 9.27
CA GLU A 227 -9.82 19.55 10.24
C GLU A 227 -8.86 18.94 11.28
N ILE A 228 -9.15 17.74 11.78
CA ILE A 228 -8.25 17.01 12.69
C ILE A 228 -6.89 16.76 12.04
N ARG A 229 -6.86 16.37 10.76
CA ARG A 229 -5.60 16.19 10.02
C ARG A 229 -4.81 17.49 9.93
N ARG A 230 -5.46 18.58 9.51
CA ARG A 230 -4.85 19.91 9.43
C ARG A 230 -4.27 20.36 10.77
N LEU A 231 -5.00 20.19 11.86
CA LEU A 231 -4.53 20.57 13.20
C LEU A 231 -3.33 19.73 13.65
N ARG A 232 -3.32 18.42 13.35
CA ARG A 232 -2.17 17.56 13.64
C ARG A 232 -0.92 17.99 12.88
N GLU A 233 -1.05 18.31 11.60
CA GLU A 233 0.05 18.82 10.77
C GLU A 233 0.62 20.13 11.34
N GLN A 234 -0.25 21.06 11.73
CA GLN A 234 0.16 22.33 12.36
C GLN A 234 0.89 22.11 13.69
N ALA A 235 0.38 21.23 14.55
CA ALA A 235 1.02 20.90 15.82
C ALA A 235 2.40 20.26 15.62
N GLN A 236 2.54 19.35 14.64
CA GLN A 236 3.82 18.74 14.28
C GLN A 236 4.81 19.77 13.71
N ALA A 237 4.34 20.72 12.90
CA ALA A 237 5.18 21.78 12.35
C ALA A 237 5.73 22.70 13.45
N LEU A 238 4.90 23.08 14.43
CA LEU A 238 5.33 23.88 15.58
C LEU A 238 6.35 23.14 16.44
N ALA A 239 6.14 21.85 16.72
CA ALA A 239 7.08 21.04 17.49
C ALA A 239 8.47 20.93 16.83
N ARG A 240 8.56 21.00 15.50
CA ARG A 240 9.83 21.01 14.77
C ARG A 240 10.55 22.37 14.79
N GLN A 241 9.85 23.46 15.12
CA GLN A 241 10.39 24.82 15.13
C GLN A 241 10.84 25.28 16.52
N SER A 242 10.51 24.55 17.59
CA SER A 242 11.01 24.84 18.93
C SER A 242 12.49 24.46 19.04
N PRO A 243 13.41 25.40 19.32
CA PRO A 243 14.82 25.09 19.52
C PRO A 243 14.97 24.26 20.80
N SER A 244 15.78 23.20 20.72
CA SER A 244 16.20 22.43 21.89
C SER A 244 17.07 23.33 22.78
N ASP A 245 16.51 23.81 23.88
CA ASP A 245 17.28 24.34 25.03
C ASP A 245 17.97 23.18 25.77
#